data_AF-A0A7R9EYM0-F1
#
_entry.id   AF-A0A7R9EYM0-F1
#
_cell.length_a   1.000
_cell.length_b   1.000
_cell.length_c   1.000
_cell.angle_alpha   90.00
_cell.angle_beta   90.00
_cell.angle_gamma   90.00
#
_symmetry.space_group_name_H-M   'P 1'
#
loop_
_entity.id
_entity.type
_entity.pdbx_description
1 polymer ?
#
loop_
_entity_poly.entity_id
_entity_poly.type
_entity_poly.pdbx_seq_one_letter_code
_entity_poly.pdbx_strand_id
1 'polypeptide(L)'
;MEEMGLPVLELIQFVDTRWSSEYNMLSRLHAVRKAVGAELANSENNIEVLTAVEWKQAAGIVEVLGPLADATKEISGDSYPTSSMVIPILHCLKSHLNVFITSKKDGVMFARSLDKALKSRFSFYDSDPIFCPSMLCDPRFRGVLIDDMVAVNTLAIEVKKLSDKSSLEPNTELEEIESRNEEFPLTRALLHLMDVLTNLPVPRLLGAGSRNPGFDPYLQFIMNSVFLRFNTRTYKNPGEKWEVANGCLKLLVKFVSQYEPHFEDFVGKQVELQGGGLTQVNPPSGFHLMVALNSKSELIRLVLYIIHEGCQLLDSYSPFPAKEMLESCTLLCLQLIQKALNLQQRFLSLLSSAGSNLLLTGLSKLLLDVNPRSGQPDNLLNITKDLRYFAKLGNSNVHLQTSFEEKKKKKYLLNRKEECSIKKCTCTKMMKSFQTLTQDHWKTNYFLDLR
;
A
#
# COMPACT_ATOMS: atom_id res chain seq x y z
N MET A 1 -21.88 -47.64 24.86
CA MET A 1 -21.93 -47.15 23.46
C MET A 1 -21.35 -48.18 22.49
N GLU A 2 -20.21 -48.80 22.80
CA GLU A 2 -19.60 -49.88 21.99
C GLU A 2 -20.51 -51.12 21.85
N GLU A 3 -21.17 -51.54 22.92
CA GLU A 3 -22.11 -52.69 22.90
C GLU A 3 -23.37 -52.48 22.06
N MET A 4 -23.70 -51.22 21.71
CA MET A 4 -24.90 -50.86 20.93
C MET A 4 -24.57 -50.41 19.50
N GLY A 5 -23.29 -50.48 19.08
CA GLY A 5 -22.86 -50.02 17.75
C GLY A 5 -23.03 -48.51 17.51
N LEU A 6 -23.07 -47.71 18.57
CA LEU A 6 -23.21 -46.25 18.49
C LEU A 6 -21.82 -45.58 18.54
N PRO A 7 -21.62 -44.43 17.86
CA PRO A 7 -20.34 -43.72 17.88
C PRO A 7 -19.96 -43.32 19.31
N VAL A 8 -18.70 -43.53 19.70
CA VAL A 8 -18.19 -43.15 21.02
C VAL A 8 -18.11 -41.62 21.06
N LEU A 9 -18.94 -41.02 21.90
CA LEU A 9 -19.08 -39.58 22.03
C LEU A 9 -18.65 -39.13 23.44
N GLU A 10 -17.73 -38.18 23.52
CA GLU A 10 -17.29 -37.62 24.80
C GLU A 10 -18.35 -36.75 25.48
N LEU A 11 -18.26 -36.63 26.80
CA LEU A 11 -19.11 -35.73 27.59
C LEU A 11 -18.73 -34.27 27.31
N ILE A 12 -19.72 -33.44 27.00
CA ILE A 12 -19.54 -31.99 26.86
C ILE A 12 -20.03 -31.34 28.15
N GLN A 13 -19.12 -30.64 28.84
CA GLN A 13 -19.45 -29.90 30.05
C GLN A 13 -20.19 -28.60 29.72
N PHE A 14 -21.16 -28.26 30.56
CA PHE A 14 -21.85 -26.98 30.51
C PHE A 14 -20.95 -25.87 31.07
N VAL A 15 -21.01 -24.70 30.42
CA VAL A 15 -20.25 -23.51 30.80
C VAL A 15 -21.20 -22.31 30.86
N ASP A 16 -21.42 -21.76 32.05
CA ASP A 16 -22.41 -20.70 32.32
C ASP A 16 -22.28 -19.46 31.42
N THR A 17 -21.06 -19.12 30.99
CA THR A 17 -20.79 -17.91 30.19
C THR A 17 -20.96 -18.11 28.69
N ARG A 18 -21.22 -19.33 28.22
CA ARG A 18 -21.27 -19.65 26.79
C ARG A 18 -22.49 -20.51 26.47
N TRP A 19 -23.56 -19.86 26.03
CA TRP A 19 -24.83 -20.53 25.67
C TRP A 19 -24.65 -21.68 24.65
N SER A 20 -23.64 -21.60 23.76
CA SER A 20 -23.38 -22.67 22.79
C SER A 20 -22.96 -23.99 23.46
N SER A 21 -22.41 -23.94 24.68
CA SER A 21 -22.10 -25.13 25.47
C SER A 21 -23.37 -25.86 25.92
N GLU A 22 -24.41 -25.11 26.31
CA GLU A 22 -25.72 -25.65 26.70
C GLU A 22 -26.40 -26.34 25.53
N TYR A 23 -26.41 -25.70 24.36
CA TYR A 23 -26.92 -26.31 23.13
C TYR A 23 -26.17 -27.59 22.77
N ASN A 24 -24.82 -27.56 22.78
CA ASN A 24 -24.01 -28.72 22.45
C ASN A 24 -24.24 -29.89 23.42
N MET A 25 -24.39 -29.59 24.71
CA MET A 25 -24.71 -30.58 25.75
C MET A 25 -26.10 -31.20 25.50
N LEU A 26 -27.14 -30.38 25.26
CA LEU A 26 -28.49 -30.86 25.00
C LEU A 26 -28.58 -31.68 23.70
N SER A 27 -27.92 -31.23 22.63
CA SER A 27 -27.84 -31.94 21.36
C SER A 27 -27.14 -33.30 21.52
N ARG A 28 -26.05 -33.34 22.29
CA ARG A 28 -25.33 -34.57 22.64
C ARG A 28 -26.18 -35.51 23.49
N LEU A 29 -26.87 -34.99 24.51
CA LEU A 29 -27.76 -35.75 25.37
C LEU A 29 -28.90 -36.39 24.56
N HIS A 30 -29.47 -35.65 23.61
CA HIS A 30 -30.48 -36.19 22.71
C HIS A 30 -29.94 -37.32 21.81
N ALA A 31 -28.72 -37.17 21.27
CA ALA A 31 -28.09 -38.18 20.44
C ALA A 31 -27.81 -39.50 21.19
N VAL A 32 -27.40 -39.41 22.46
CA VAL A 32 -27.04 -40.58 23.29
C VAL A 32 -28.24 -41.09 24.11
N ARG A 33 -29.45 -40.54 23.93
CA ARG A 33 -30.65 -40.87 24.74
C ARG A 33 -30.91 -42.36 24.94
N LYS A 34 -30.66 -43.18 23.92
CA LYS A 34 -30.88 -44.64 23.96
C LYS A 34 -29.88 -45.33 24.89
N ALA A 35 -28.61 -44.94 24.82
CA ALA A 35 -27.56 -45.50 25.65
C ALA A 35 -27.66 -45.00 27.10
N VAL A 36 -27.97 -43.70 27.28
CA VAL A 36 -28.24 -43.12 28.61
C VAL A 36 -29.46 -43.81 29.25
N GLY A 37 -30.55 -44.00 28.51
CA GLY A 37 -31.75 -44.67 29.03
C GLY A 37 -31.51 -46.13 29.44
N ALA A 38 -30.69 -46.87 28.68
CA ALA A 38 -30.32 -48.24 29.03
C ALA A 38 -29.44 -48.31 30.28
N GLU A 39 -28.49 -47.38 30.43
CA GLU A 39 -27.59 -47.33 31.59
C GLU A 39 -28.32 -46.90 32.87
N LEU A 40 -29.19 -45.88 32.79
CA LEU A 40 -30.00 -45.46 33.93
C LEU A 40 -30.97 -46.54 34.40
N ALA A 41 -31.45 -47.40 33.50
CA ALA A 41 -32.30 -48.54 33.87
C ALA A 41 -31.53 -49.63 34.64
N ASN A 42 -30.20 -49.70 34.51
CA ASN A 42 -29.34 -50.68 35.16
C ASN A 42 -28.64 -50.14 36.42
N SER A 43 -28.71 -48.84 36.71
CA SER A 43 -27.98 -48.22 37.83
C SER A 43 -28.80 -48.22 39.13
N GLU A 44 -28.13 -48.44 40.27
CA GLU A 44 -28.71 -48.33 41.62
C GLU A 44 -28.88 -46.87 42.10
N ASN A 45 -28.50 -45.88 41.27
CA ASN A 45 -28.53 -44.47 41.65
C ASN A 45 -29.92 -43.86 41.43
N ASN A 46 -30.43 -43.12 42.42
CA ASN A 46 -31.68 -42.35 42.37
C ASN A 46 -31.55 -41.08 41.49
N ILE A 47 -31.31 -41.25 40.20
CA ILE A 47 -31.33 -40.13 39.23
C ILE A 47 -32.74 -40.08 38.61
N GLU A 48 -33.42 -38.95 38.74
CA GLU A 48 -34.72 -38.74 38.10
C GLU A 48 -34.58 -38.82 36.56
N VAL A 49 -35.35 -39.73 35.95
CA VAL A 49 -35.32 -39.94 34.50
C VAL A 49 -36.26 -38.95 33.82
N LEU A 50 -35.78 -38.30 32.76
CA LEU A 50 -36.60 -37.44 31.91
C LEU A 50 -37.78 -38.22 31.31
N THR A 51 -38.98 -37.65 31.42
CA THR A 51 -40.21 -38.17 30.84
C THR A 51 -40.19 -38.14 29.32
N ALA A 52 -41.04 -38.96 28.69
CA ALA A 52 -41.18 -38.97 27.23
C ALA A 52 -41.59 -37.61 26.65
N VAL A 53 -42.29 -36.77 27.43
CA VAL A 53 -42.68 -35.41 27.05
C VAL A 53 -41.48 -34.48 27.07
N GLU A 54 -40.66 -34.53 28.13
CA GLU A 54 -39.44 -33.73 28.24
C GLU A 54 -38.43 -34.07 27.14
N TRP A 55 -38.30 -35.35 26.78
CA TRP A 55 -37.45 -35.77 25.65
C TRP A 55 -37.91 -35.21 24.31
N LYS A 56 -39.22 -35.11 24.08
CA LYS A 56 -39.80 -34.49 22.88
C LYS A 56 -39.61 -32.98 22.87
N GLN A 57 -39.79 -32.33 24.01
CA GLN A 57 -39.54 -30.89 24.17
C GLN A 57 -38.07 -30.55 23.95
N ALA A 58 -37.15 -31.32 24.53
CA ALA A 58 -35.70 -31.17 24.33
C ALA A 58 -35.32 -31.33 22.85
N ALA A 59 -35.89 -32.32 22.15
CA ALA A 59 -35.67 -32.50 20.72
C ALA A 59 -36.13 -31.27 19.91
N GLY A 60 -37.30 -30.73 20.23
CA GLY A 60 -37.82 -29.51 19.60
C GLY A 60 -36.94 -28.29 19.85
N ILE A 61 -36.43 -28.12 21.08
CA ILE A 61 -35.51 -27.02 21.43
C ILE A 61 -34.19 -27.15 20.66
N VAL A 62 -33.63 -28.36 20.55
CA VAL A 62 -32.40 -28.61 19.78
C VAL A 62 -32.60 -28.30 18.29
N GLU A 63 -33.76 -28.65 17.71
CA GLU A 63 -34.07 -28.32 16.30
C GLU A 63 -34.17 -26.79 16.10
N VAL A 64 -34.77 -26.07 17.04
CA VAL A 64 -34.90 -24.60 16.98
C VAL A 64 -33.55 -23.89 17.17
N LEU A 65 -32.71 -24.38 18.08
CA LEU A 65 -31.42 -23.74 18.41
C LEU A 65 -30.31 -24.07 17.42
N GLY A 66 -30.41 -25.15 16.65
CA GLY A 66 -29.38 -25.56 15.69
C GLY A 66 -28.97 -24.45 14.71
N PRO A 67 -29.91 -23.84 13.97
CA PRO A 67 -29.59 -22.74 13.07
C PRO A 67 -28.92 -21.53 13.75
N LEU A 68 -29.25 -21.25 15.02
CA LEU A 68 -28.62 -20.18 15.79
C LEU A 68 -27.18 -20.53 16.17
N ALA A 69 -26.91 -21.79 16.47
CA ALA A 69 -25.57 -22.26 16.81
C ALA A 69 -24.65 -22.18 15.59
N ASP A 70 -25.13 -22.59 14.42
CA ASP A 70 -24.41 -22.48 13.15
C ASP A 70 -24.16 -21.01 12.78
N ALA A 71 -25.19 -20.16 12.86
CA ALA A 71 -25.07 -18.72 12.63
C ALA A 71 -24.03 -18.05 13.54
N THR A 72 -24.02 -18.40 14.83
CA THR A 72 -23.09 -17.82 15.80
C THR A 72 -21.66 -18.27 15.55
N LYS A 73 -21.47 -19.53 15.15
CA LYS A 73 -20.16 -20.06 14.75
C LYS A 73 -19.61 -19.28 13.55
N GLU A 74 -20.42 -19.07 12.53
CA GLU A 74 -20.05 -18.29 11.33
C GLU A 74 -19.74 -16.82 11.65
N ILE A 75 -20.48 -16.17 12.55
CA ILE A 75 -20.20 -14.76 12.94
C ILE A 75 -19.01 -14.65 13.90
N SER A 76 -18.66 -15.71 14.63
CA SER A 76 -17.53 -15.71 15.57
C SER A 76 -16.16 -15.88 14.94
N GLY A 77 -16.05 -15.87 13.61
CA GLY A 77 -14.77 -16.00 12.91
C GLY A 77 -14.00 -14.69 12.85
N ASP A 78 -12.73 -14.71 13.27
CA ASP A 78 -11.83 -13.54 13.22
C ASP A 78 -11.09 -13.40 11.88
N SER A 79 -11.13 -14.43 11.03
CA SER A 79 -10.39 -14.49 9.77
C SER A 79 -11.05 -13.78 8.59
N TYR A 80 -12.30 -13.30 8.73
CA TYR A 80 -13.04 -12.65 7.66
C TYR A 80 -13.97 -11.55 8.16
N PRO A 81 -14.33 -10.58 7.31
CA PRO A 81 -15.31 -9.56 7.67
C PRO A 81 -16.69 -10.18 7.89
N THR A 82 -17.25 -9.98 9.08
CA THR A 82 -18.55 -10.55 9.49
C THR A 82 -19.71 -9.58 9.29
N SER A 83 -19.43 -8.29 9.09
CA SER A 83 -20.45 -7.24 8.93
C SER A 83 -21.38 -7.47 7.75
N SER A 84 -20.89 -8.08 6.65
CA SER A 84 -21.70 -8.39 5.47
C SER A 84 -22.64 -9.59 5.66
N MET A 85 -22.41 -10.41 6.69
CA MET A 85 -23.17 -11.64 6.95
C MET A 85 -24.35 -11.44 7.90
N VAL A 86 -24.37 -10.33 8.66
CA VAL A 86 -25.36 -10.08 9.72
C VAL A 86 -26.79 -10.10 9.20
N ILE A 87 -27.08 -9.35 8.14
CA ILE A 87 -28.43 -9.26 7.55
C ILE A 87 -28.87 -10.61 6.94
N PRO A 88 -28.07 -11.28 6.08
CA PRO A 88 -28.41 -12.60 5.55
C PRO A 88 -28.71 -13.65 6.63
N ILE A 89 -27.91 -13.67 7.70
CA ILE A 89 -28.11 -14.60 8.81
C ILE A 89 -29.42 -14.31 9.54
N LEU A 90 -29.70 -13.05 9.89
CA LEU A 90 -30.95 -12.68 10.56
C LEU A 90 -32.17 -13.00 9.70
N HIS A 91 -32.10 -12.76 8.39
CA HIS A 91 -33.16 -13.13 7.46
C HIS A 91 -33.39 -14.64 7.40
N CYS A 92 -32.30 -15.42 7.28
CA CYS A 92 -32.36 -16.88 7.27
C CYS A 92 -32.94 -17.46 8.58
N LEU A 93 -32.53 -16.92 9.74
CA LEU A 93 -33.05 -17.31 11.05
C LEU A 93 -34.55 -17.01 11.18
N LYS A 94 -35.00 -15.82 10.76
CA LYS A 94 -36.42 -15.47 10.75
C LYS A 94 -37.23 -16.40 9.85
N SER A 95 -36.73 -16.71 8.66
CA SER A 95 -37.38 -17.64 7.73
C SER A 95 -37.51 -19.04 8.34
N HIS A 96 -36.42 -19.60 8.89
CA HIS A 96 -36.45 -20.89 9.57
C HIS A 96 -37.42 -20.92 10.75
N LEU A 97 -37.46 -19.88 11.58
CA LEU A 97 -38.39 -19.80 12.71
C LEU A 97 -39.85 -19.74 12.24
N ASN A 98 -40.14 -18.97 11.18
CA ASN A 98 -41.49 -18.89 10.62
C ASN A 98 -41.97 -20.25 10.07
N VAL A 99 -41.10 -20.96 9.36
CA VAL A 99 -41.38 -22.32 8.87
C VAL A 99 -41.63 -23.28 10.03
N PHE A 100 -40.77 -23.25 11.06
CA PHE A 100 -40.88 -24.12 12.24
C PHE A 100 -42.18 -23.84 13.04
N ILE A 101 -42.52 -22.57 13.25
CA ILE A 101 -43.76 -22.15 13.94
C ILE A 101 -45.00 -22.64 13.17
N THR A 102 -44.95 -22.63 11.84
CA THR A 102 -46.05 -23.08 10.97
C THR A 102 -46.20 -24.61 10.98
N SER A 103 -45.08 -25.34 11.17
CA SER A 103 -45.05 -26.81 11.21
C SER A 103 -45.68 -27.43 12.46
N LYS A 104 -46.06 -26.65 13.49
CA LYS A 104 -46.72 -27.13 14.74
C LYS A 104 -46.01 -28.30 15.44
N LYS A 105 -44.67 -28.33 15.42
CA LYS A 105 -43.85 -29.35 16.09
C LYS A 105 -43.74 -29.12 17.61
N ASP A 106 -43.18 -30.10 18.32
CA ASP A 106 -42.76 -29.93 19.71
C ASP A 106 -41.74 -28.77 19.79
N GLY A 107 -41.88 -27.86 20.77
CA GLY A 107 -40.99 -26.69 20.92
C GLY A 107 -41.46 -25.38 20.26
N VAL A 108 -42.63 -25.33 19.62
CA VAL A 108 -43.16 -24.10 18.98
C VAL A 108 -43.32 -22.91 19.94
N MET A 109 -43.67 -23.15 21.19
CA MET A 109 -43.75 -22.07 22.20
C MET A 109 -42.38 -21.42 22.45
N PHE A 110 -41.32 -22.23 22.46
CA PHE A 110 -39.95 -21.73 22.54
C PHE A 110 -39.56 -20.95 21.28
N ALA A 111 -39.87 -21.47 20.09
CA ALA A 111 -39.62 -20.78 18.82
C ALA A 111 -40.33 -19.41 18.74
N ARG A 112 -41.57 -19.30 19.23
CA ARG A 112 -42.30 -18.02 19.29
C ARG A 112 -41.67 -17.02 20.25
N SER A 113 -41.24 -17.48 21.43
CA SER A 113 -40.52 -16.64 22.39
C SER A 113 -39.19 -16.15 21.83
N LEU A 114 -38.48 -17.02 21.10
CA LEU A 114 -37.22 -16.69 20.43
C LEU A 114 -37.42 -15.69 19.29
N ASP A 115 -38.44 -15.89 18.44
CA ASP A 115 -38.80 -14.93 17.38
C ASP A 115 -39.13 -13.55 17.96
N LYS A 116 -39.89 -13.49 19.06
CA LYS A 116 -40.18 -12.23 19.76
C LYS A 116 -38.90 -11.58 20.30
N ALA A 117 -37.99 -12.35 20.88
CA ALA A 117 -36.71 -11.86 21.38
C ALA A 117 -35.82 -11.32 20.25
N LEU A 118 -35.75 -12.03 19.12
CA LEU A 118 -34.99 -11.59 17.93
C LEU A 118 -35.55 -10.30 17.36
N LYS A 119 -36.87 -10.20 17.18
CA LYS A 119 -37.53 -8.97 16.70
C LYS A 119 -37.31 -7.78 17.64
N SER A 120 -37.29 -8.03 18.96
CA SER A 120 -37.05 -6.98 19.95
C SER A 120 -35.59 -6.52 20.00
N ARG A 121 -34.63 -7.42 19.83
CA ARG A 121 -33.19 -7.08 19.84
C ARG A 121 -32.72 -6.47 18.53
N PHE A 122 -33.29 -6.93 17.40
CA PHE A 122 -32.93 -6.52 16.06
C PHE A 122 -34.15 -5.94 15.35
N SER A 123 -34.64 -4.80 15.81
CA SER A 123 -35.83 -4.14 15.26
C SER A 123 -35.55 -3.33 13.98
N PHE A 124 -34.30 -2.90 13.75
CA PHE A 124 -33.93 -1.99 12.65
C PHE A 124 -32.71 -2.45 11.83
N TYR A 125 -32.32 -3.72 11.92
CA TYR A 125 -31.11 -4.22 11.23
C TYR A 125 -31.21 -4.16 9.70
N ASP A 126 -32.42 -4.24 9.13
CA ASP A 126 -32.66 -4.14 7.68
C ASP A 126 -32.37 -2.73 7.11
N SER A 127 -32.29 -1.71 7.98
CA SER A 127 -32.00 -0.32 7.60
C SER A 127 -30.72 0.21 8.27
N ASP A 128 -29.90 -0.67 8.83
CA ASP A 128 -28.71 -0.28 9.57
C ASP A 128 -27.65 0.32 8.62
N PRO A 129 -27.08 1.50 8.93
CA PRO A 129 -26.16 2.21 8.05
C PRO A 129 -24.81 1.50 7.87
N ILE A 130 -24.49 0.50 8.68
CA ILE A 130 -23.24 -0.27 8.60
C ILE A 130 -23.49 -1.62 7.92
N PHE A 131 -24.50 -2.37 8.36
CA PHE A 131 -24.71 -3.73 7.86
C PHE A 131 -25.26 -3.79 6.44
N CYS A 132 -26.16 -2.87 6.07
CA CYS A 132 -26.77 -2.89 4.74
C CYS A 132 -25.77 -2.60 3.61
N PRO A 133 -24.95 -1.53 3.70
CA PRO A 133 -23.89 -1.31 2.71
C PRO A 133 -22.86 -2.44 2.69
N SER A 134 -22.47 -2.97 3.86
CA SER A 134 -21.54 -4.10 3.96
C SER A 134 -22.05 -5.34 3.21
N MET A 135 -23.33 -5.65 3.35
CA MET A 135 -23.98 -6.76 2.64
C MET A 135 -24.08 -6.51 1.12
N LEU A 136 -24.47 -5.30 0.70
CA LEU A 136 -24.60 -4.95 -0.73
C LEU A 136 -23.26 -4.95 -1.47
N CYS A 137 -22.19 -4.55 -0.80
CA CYS A 137 -20.84 -4.56 -1.35
C CYS A 137 -20.27 -5.99 -1.47
N ASP A 138 -20.82 -6.97 -0.75
CA ASP A 138 -20.37 -8.36 -0.79
C ASP A 138 -20.99 -9.11 -1.99
N PRO A 139 -20.18 -9.55 -2.97
CA PRO A 139 -20.68 -10.25 -4.15
C PRO A 139 -21.50 -11.50 -3.83
N ARG A 140 -21.26 -12.13 -2.68
CA ARG A 140 -21.96 -13.37 -2.24
C ARG A 140 -23.43 -13.13 -1.93
N PHE A 141 -23.77 -11.93 -1.44
CA PHE A 141 -25.12 -11.61 -0.95
C PHE A 141 -25.87 -10.66 -1.88
N ARG A 142 -25.16 -10.04 -2.84
CA ARG A 142 -25.70 -9.07 -3.79
C ARG A 142 -27.00 -9.49 -4.46
N GLY A 143 -27.21 -10.79 -4.72
CA GLY A 143 -28.40 -11.34 -5.41
C GLY A 143 -29.42 -12.07 -4.55
N VAL A 144 -29.13 -12.35 -3.27
CA VAL A 144 -29.89 -13.33 -2.46
C VAL A 144 -31.07 -12.71 -1.71
N LEU A 145 -31.06 -11.39 -1.50
CA LEU A 145 -32.05 -10.66 -0.70
C LEU A 145 -32.74 -9.53 -1.50
N ILE A 146 -32.58 -9.51 -2.83
CA ILE A 146 -33.09 -8.43 -3.71
C ILE A 146 -34.63 -8.41 -3.77
N ASP A 147 -35.32 -9.50 -3.45
CA ASP A 147 -36.79 -9.57 -3.58
C ASP A 147 -37.53 -8.59 -2.66
N ASP A 148 -36.92 -8.16 -1.55
CA ASP A 148 -37.46 -7.07 -0.71
C ASP A 148 -36.98 -5.71 -1.22
N MET A 149 -37.63 -5.26 -2.29
CA MET A 149 -37.37 -4.06 -3.12
C MET A 149 -37.31 -2.69 -2.40
N VAL A 150 -37.39 -2.65 -1.06
CA VAL A 150 -37.46 -1.42 -0.24
C VAL A 150 -36.08 -0.94 0.25
N ALA A 151 -35.09 -1.83 0.38
CA ALA A 151 -33.77 -1.47 0.93
C ALA A 151 -32.86 -0.75 -0.09
N VAL A 152 -32.89 -1.12 -1.37
CA VAL A 152 -31.92 -0.65 -2.37
C VAL A 152 -32.04 0.85 -2.68
N ASN A 153 -33.27 1.39 -2.73
CA ASN A 153 -33.50 2.80 -3.07
C ASN A 153 -33.11 3.76 -1.92
N THR A 154 -33.37 3.37 -0.67
CA THR A 154 -32.94 4.14 0.51
C THR A 154 -31.43 4.09 0.69
N LEU A 155 -30.80 2.95 0.35
CA LEU A 155 -29.35 2.77 0.39
C LEU A 155 -28.61 3.50 -0.73
N ALA A 156 -29.19 3.62 -1.93
CA ALA A 156 -28.63 4.48 -2.98
C ALA A 156 -28.55 5.95 -2.52
N ILE A 157 -29.53 6.41 -1.73
CA ILE A 157 -29.54 7.76 -1.16
C ILE A 157 -28.50 7.89 -0.05
N GLU A 158 -28.34 6.88 0.81
CA GLU A 158 -27.38 6.95 1.93
C GLU A 158 -25.93 6.75 1.48
N VAL A 159 -25.67 5.89 0.48
CA VAL A 159 -24.38 5.76 -0.20
C VAL A 159 -24.03 7.06 -0.93
N LYS A 160 -25.01 7.74 -1.53
CA LYS A 160 -24.79 9.05 -2.15
C LYS A 160 -24.47 10.12 -1.10
N LYS A 161 -25.16 10.13 0.05
CA LYS A 161 -24.80 11.01 1.18
C LYS A 161 -23.41 10.71 1.77
N LEU A 162 -22.99 9.45 1.81
CA LEU A 162 -21.64 9.05 2.25
C LEU A 162 -20.58 9.44 1.20
N SER A 163 -20.90 9.31 -0.09
CA SER A 163 -20.09 9.84 -1.19
C SER A 163 -19.94 11.36 -1.09
N ASP A 164 -21.02 12.09 -0.81
CA ASP A 164 -21.00 13.55 -0.68
C ASP A 164 -20.25 14.01 0.59
N LYS A 165 -20.24 13.21 1.67
CA LYS A 165 -19.39 13.45 2.85
C LYS A 165 -17.91 13.10 2.64
N SER A 166 -17.59 12.18 1.72
CA SER A 166 -16.20 11.84 1.37
C SER A 166 -15.49 12.90 0.51
N SER A 167 -16.18 13.99 0.18
CA SER A 167 -15.58 15.21 -0.38
C SER A 167 -14.67 15.93 0.62
N LEU A 168 -14.64 15.51 1.90
CA LEU A 168 -13.61 15.89 2.84
C LEU A 168 -12.47 14.84 2.80
N GLU A 169 -11.30 15.31 2.40
CA GLU A 169 -10.04 14.61 2.15
C GLU A 169 -9.74 13.39 3.07
N PRO A 170 -9.87 12.13 2.60
CA PRO A 170 -9.44 10.96 3.36
C PRO A 170 -7.91 10.87 3.56
N ASN A 171 -7.13 11.77 2.96
CA ASN A 171 -5.67 11.79 3.07
C ASN A 171 -5.18 12.41 4.38
N THR A 172 -5.93 13.32 5.00
CA THR A 172 -5.47 14.06 6.19
C THR A 172 -5.63 13.25 7.47
N GLU A 173 -6.77 12.58 7.67
CA GLU A 173 -7.00 11.78 8.88
C GLU A 173 -6.03 10.58 8.98
N LEU A 174 -5.74 9.91 7.86
CA LEU A 174 -4.83 8.77 7.83
C LEU A 174 -3.35 9.18 7.99
N GLU A 175 -2.92 10.31 7.40
CA GLU A 175 -1.57 10.85 7.60
C GLU A 175 -1.36 11.30 9.06
N GLU A 176 -2.40 11.84 9.70
CA GLU A 176 -2.37 12.22 11.12
C GLU A 176 -2.24 11.00 12.04
N ILE A 177 -2.90 9.89 11.72
CA ILE A 177 -2.82 8.65 12.51
C ILE A 177 -1.43 8.00 12.41
N GLU A 178 -0.85 7.88 11.20
CA GLU A 178 0.51 7.33 11.03
C GLU A 178 1.56 8.22 11.71
N SER A 179 1.44 9.53 11.55
CA SER A 179 2.39 10.49 12.14
C SER A 179 2.40 10.44 13.67
N ARG A 180 1.27 10.12 14.31
CA ARG A 180 1.18 9.95 15.77
C ARG A 180 1.83 8.68 16.27
N ASN A 181 1.79 7.61 15.48
CA ASN A 181 2.35 6.32 15.84
C ASN A 181 3.84 6.18 15.48
N GLU A 182 4.40 7.14 14.73
CA GLU A 182 5.81 7.18 14.27
C GLU A 182 6.24 5.94 13.47
N GLU A 183 5.26 5.22 12.91
CA GLU A 183 5.40 4.06 12.03
C GLU A 183 4.56 4.31 10.76
N PHE A 184 5.09 3.97 9.58
CA PHE A 184 4.51 4.34 8.28
C PHE A 184 4.19 3.13 7.38
N PRO A 185 3.48 2.10 7.87
CA PRO A 185 3.19 0.90 7.09
C PRO A 185 2.24 1.15 5.91
N LEU A 186 1.24 2.03 6.03
CA LEU A 186 0.29 2.34 4.97
C LEU A 186 0.95 3.19 3.90
N THR A 187 1.75 4.19 4.29
CA THR A 187 2.55 4.96 3.34
C THR A 187 3.47 4.03 2.51
N ARG A 188 4.15 3.08 3.15
CA ARG A 188 5.00 2.08 2.45
C ARG A 188 4.19 1.19 1.51
N ALA A 189 3.05 0.68 1.97
CA ALA A 189 2.15 -0.14 1.15
C ALA A 189 1.60 0.64 -0.05
N LEU A 190 1.25 1.91 0.14
CA LEU A 190 0.79 2.80 -0.93
C LEU A 190 1.90 3.06 -1.95
N LEU A 191 3.13 3.33 -1.52
CA LEU A 191 4.27 3.50 -2.43
C LEU A 191 4.52 2.23 -3.24
N HIS A 192 4.44 1.06 -2.61
CA HIS A 192 4.55 -0.22 -3.30
C HIS A 192 3.41 -0.43 -4.33
N LEU A 193 2.16 -0.15 -3.94
CA LEU A 193 1.02 -0.21 -4.84
C LEU A 193 1.20 0.71 -6.05
N MET A 194 1.62 1.96 -5.81
CA MET A 194 1.87 2.93 -6.87
C MET A 194 3.01 2.48 -7.79
N ASP A 195 4.05 1.83 -7.26
CA ASP A 195 5.10 1.26 -8.09
C ASP A 195 4.55 0.16 -9.00
N VAL A 196 3.73 -0.75 -8.48
CA VAL A 196 3.14 -1.82 -9.30
C VAL A 196 2.20 -1.25 -10.37
N LEU A 197 1.32 -0.31 -10.01
CA LEU A 197 0.34 0.28 -10.94
C LEU A 197 0.99 1.07 -12.08
N THR A 198 2.10 1.74 -11.79
CA THR A 198 2.83 2.58 -12.77
C THR A 198 3.75 1.78 -13.68
N ASN A 199 3.74 0.44 -13.60
CA ASN A 199 4.34 -0.41 -14.62
C ASN A 199 3.61 -0.28 -15.97
N LEU A 200 2.32 0.08 -15.92
CA LEU A 200 1.52 0.38 -17.10
C LEU A 200 1.48 1.90 -17.34
N PRO A 201 1.41 2.35 -18.60
CA PRO A 201 1.28 3.77 -18.91
C PRO A 201 0.00 4.33 -18.31
N VAL A 202 0.12 5.40 -17.52
CA VAL A 202 -1.03 5.99 -16.83
C VAL A 202 -2.01 6.60 -17.83
N PRO A 203 -3.31 6.26 -17.77
CA PRO A 203 -4.32 6.85 -18.65
C PRO A 203 -4.38 8.38 -18.51
N ARG A 204 -4.34 9.09 -19.65
CA ARG A 204 -4.36 10.57 -19.67
C ARG A 204 -5.65 11.17 -19.10
N LEU A 205 -6.76 10.43 -19.20
CA LEU A 205 -8.09 10.87 -18.74
C LEU A 205 -8.45 10.35 -17.33
N LEU A 206 -7.45 9.94 -16.54
CA LEU A 206 -7.68 9.44 -15.20
C LEU A 206 -8.35 10.51 -14.32
N GLY A 207 -9.54 10.19 -13.80
CA GLY A 207 -10.33 11.11 -12.98
C GLY A 207 -11.14 12.16 -13.76
N ALA A 208 -11.24 12.04 -15.09
CA ALA A 208 -12.08 12.91 -15.91
C ALA A 208 -13.55 12.88 -15.45
N GLY A 209 -14.14 14.06 -15.28
CA GLY A 209 -15.52 14.24 -14.81
C GLY A 209 -15.66 14.56 -13.32
N SER A 210 -14.69 14.16 -12.48
CA SER A 210 -14.66 14.52 -11.05
C SER A 210 -13.60 15.55 -10.71
N ARG A 211 -12.46 15.53 -11.43
CA ARG A 211 -11.33 16.45 -11.23
C ARG A 211 -10.61 16.71 -12.55
N ASN A 212 -9.61 17.60 -12.52
CA ASN A 212 -8.73 17.81 -13.66
C ASN A 212 -8.02 16.49 -14.02
N PRO A 213 -8.15 16.01 -15.27
CA PRO A 213 -7.65 14.69 -15.65
C PRO A 213 -6.13 14.60 -15.51
N GLY A 214 -5.66 13.45 -15.00
CA GLY A 214 -4.24 13.12 -14.95
C GLY A 214 -3.80 12.45 -13.64
N PHE A 215 -2.50 12.16 -13.58
CA PHE A 215 -1.86 11.54 -12.42
C PHE A 215 -1.40 12.56 -11.36
N ASP A 216 -1.48 13.85 -11.67
CA ASP A 216 -0.87 14.93 -10.90
C ASP A 216 -1.17 14.91 -9.39
N PRO A 217 -2.41 14.66 -8.92
CA PRO A 217 -2.68 14.67 -7.47
C PRO A 217 -1.92 13.58 -6.71
N TYR A 218 -1.70 12.42 -7.32
CA TYR A 218 -0.91 11.35 -6.71
C TYR A 218 0.58 11.70 -6.68
N LEU A 219 1.07 12.32 -7.76
CA LEU A 219 2.45 12.81 -7.81
C LEU A 219 2.68 13.89 -6.75
N GLN A 220 1.76 14.85 -6.61
CA GLN A 220 1.83 15.90 -5.60
C GLN A 220 1.84 15.31 -4.19
N PHE A 221 1.02 14.29 -3.91
CA PHE A 221 1.05 13.59 -2.62
C PHE A 221 2.42 12.92 -2.38
N ILE A 222 2.93 12.14 -3.34
CA ILE A 222 4.23 11.46 -3.23
C ILE A 222 5.37 12.47 -3.03
N MET A 223 5.36 13.58 -3.75
CA MET A 223 6.39 14.60 -3.68
C MET A 223 6.28 15.46 -2.43
N ASN A 224 5.14 16.12 -2.22
CA ASN A 224 5.00 17.19 -1.24
C ASN A 224 4.65 16.69 0.15
N SER A 225 3.80 15.67 0.24
CA SER A 225 3.38 15.12 1.53
C SER A 225 4.37 14.08 2.05
N VAL A 226 4.83 13.16 1.19
CA VAL A 226 5.72 12.07 1.61
C VAL A 226 7.19 12.43 1.46
N PHE A 227 7.67 12.67 0.24
CA PHE A 227 9.11 12.80 -0.02
C PHE A 227 9.70 14.07 0.59
N LEU A 228 9.09 15.24 0.45
CA LEU A 228 9.66 16.48 1.01
C LEU A 228 9.66 16.51 2.55
N ARG A 229 8.74 15.78 3.19
CA ARG A 229 8.62 15.71 4.65
C ARG A 229 9.34 14.51 5.26
N PHE A 230 9.97 13.66 4.45
CA PHE A 230 10.56 12.42 4.97
C PHE A 230 11.68 12.67 5.99
N ASN A 231 12.37 13.82 5.93
CA ASN A 231 13.44 14.15 6.87
C ASN A 231 12.95 14.91 8.11
N THR A 232 11.76 15.50 8.07
CA THR A 232 11.16 16.23 9.19
C THR A 232 10.27 15.34 10.07
N ARG A 233 9.81 14.20 9.55
CA ARG A 233 9.02 13.20 10.29
C ARG A 233 9.87 12.48 11.35
N THR A 234 9.25 12.14 12.47
CA THR A 234 9.81 11.26 13.49
C THR A 234 9.55 9.81 13.10
N TYR A 235 10.55 8.95 13.30
CA TYR A 235 10.46 7.52 13.01
C TYR A 235 10.93 6.75 14.23
N LYS A 236 10.11 5.79 14.65
CA LYS A 236 10.49 4.86 15.71
C LYS A 236 11.67 3.98 15.31
N ASN A 237 11.69 3.56 14.04
CA ASN A 237 12.79 2.81 13.44
C ASN A 237 13.57 3.67 12.44
N PRO A 238 14.88 3.91 12.64
CA PRO A 238 15.67 4.74 11.73
C PRO A 238 15.81 4.13 10.33
N GLY A 239 15.62 2.81 10.19
CA GLY A 239 15.64 2.15 8.89
C GLY A 239 14.42 2.41 8.03
N GLU A 240 13.25 2.55 8.66
CA GLU A 240 11.99 2.81 7.96
C GLU A 240 12.03 4.13 7.20
N LYS A 241 12.71 5.14 7.75
CA LYS A 241 12.98 6.41 7.08
C LYS A 241 13.57 6.22 5.69
N TRP A 242 14.58 5.33 5.57
CA TRP A 242 15.26 5.08 4.30
C TRP A 242 14.43 4.20 3.37
N GLU A 243 13.56 3.34 3.90
CA GLU A 243 12.61 2.57 3.08
C GLU A 243 11.57 3.46 2.40
N VAL A 244 11.00 4.41 3.14
CA VAL A 244 10.07 5.40 2.59
C VAL A 244 10.77 6.24 1.51
N ALA A 245 11.96 6.74 1.80
CA ALA A 245 12.76 7.50 0.82
C ALA A 245 13.06 6.68 -0.44
N ASN A 246 13.44 5.41 -0.28
CA ASN A 246 13.74 4.51 -1.39
C ASN A 246 12.51 4.27 -2.28
N GLY A 247 11.34 4.03 -1.68
CA GLY A 247 10.08 3.86 -2.41
C GLY A 247 9.72 5.10 -3.24
N CYS A 248 9.84 6.29 -2.65
CA CYS A 248 9.64 7.55 -3.36
C CYS A 248 10.65 7.73 -4.50
N LEU A 249 11.95 7.59 -4.24
CA LEU A 249 12.99 7.78 -5.24
C LEU A 249 12.86 6.82 -6.42
N LYS A 250 12.48 5.56 -6.17
CA LYS A 250 12.23 4.56 -7.21
C LYS A 250 11.13 5.02 -8.17
N LEU A 251 10.01 5.52 -7.63
CA LEU A 251 8.91 6.09 -8.42
C LEU A 251 9.35 7.33 -9.22
N LEU A 252 10.12 8.24 -8.60
CA LEU A 252 10.62 9.44 -9.28
C LEU A 252 11.54 9.09 -10.46
N VAL A 253 12.48 8.16 -10.26
CA VAL A 253 13.37 7.67 -11.33
C VAL A 253 12.56 7.03 -12.45
N LYS A 254 11.53 6.26 -12.11
CA LYS A 254 10.65 5.59 -13.07
C LYS A 254 9.88 6.60 -13.93
N PHE A 255 9.26 7.60 -13.31
CA PHE A 255 8.51 8.64 -14.03
C PHE A 255 9.40 9.48 -14.95
N VAL A 256 10.61 9.83 -14.51
CA VAL A 256 11.57 10.53 -15.38
C VAL A 256 12.07 9.62 -16.50
N SER A 257 12.24 8.32 -16.24
CA SER A 257 12.73 7.36 -17.25
C SER A 257 11.69 7.03 -18.32
N GLN A 258 10.40 7.03 -17.98
CA GLN A 258 9.29 6.80 -18.90
C GLN A 258 8.87 8.06 -19.68
N TYR A 259 9.42 9.24 -19.33
CA TYR A 259 9.00 10.50 -19.90
C TYR A 259 9.77 10.87 -21.17
N GLU A 260 9.01 11.12 -22.23
CA GLU A 260 9.50 11.72 -23.47
C GLU A 260 8.90 13.12 -23.63
N PRO A 261 9.72 14.18 -23.70
CA PRO A 261 9.22 15.54 -23.87
C PRO A 261 8.52 15.74 -25.23
N HIS A 262 7.28 16.26 -25.17
CA HIS A 262 6.47 16.63 -26.33
C HIS A 262 6.10 18.12 -26.30
N PHE A 263 5.89 18.73 -27.47
CA PHE A 263 5.51 20.14 -27.57
C PHE A 263 4.17 20.45 -26.85
N GLU A 264 3.22 19.52 -26.91
CA GLU A 264 1.90 19.64 -26.26
C GLU A 264 1.99 19.82 -24.73
N ASP A 265 3.05 19.32 -24.11
CA ASP A 265 3.23 19.38 -22.65
C ASP A 265 3.42 20.82 -22.14
N PHE A 266 3.93 21.72 -22.99
CA PHE A 266 4.26 23.10 -22.63
C PHE A 266 3.13 24.09 -22.91
N VAL A 267 2.26 23.77 -23.87
CA VAL A 267 1.15 24.64 -24.32
C VAL A 267 -0.18 24.23 -23.67
N GLY A 268 -0.27 22.99 -23.16
CA GLY A 268 -1.46 22.43 -22.53
C GLY A 268 -2.41 21.82 -23.56
N LYS A 269 -2.74 20.53 -23.39
CA LYS A 269 -3.67 19.82 -24.27
C LYS A 269 -5.11 20.01 -23.78
N GLN A 270 -5.99 20.55 -24.63
CA GLN A 270 -7.43 20.58 -24.38
C GLN A 270 -8.08 19.32 -24.95
N VAL A 271 -8.95 18.66 -24.17
CA VAL A 271 -9.72 17.50 -24.59
C VAL A 271 -11.20 17.75 -24.32
N GLU A 272 -12.04 17.43 -25.31
CA GLU A 272 -13.50 17.46 -25.20
C GLU A 272 -13.99 16.27 -24.37
N LEU A 273 -14.76 16.56 -23.31
CA LEU A 273 -15.45 15.56 -22.52
C LEU A 273 -16.66 15.01 -23.28
N GLN A 274 -17.06 13.77 -22.99
CA GLN A 274 -18.25 13.13 -23.57
C GLN A 274 -19.59 13.86 -23.28
N GLY A 275 -19.56 14.94 -22.48
CA GLY A 275 -20.68 15.85 -22.19
C GLY A 275 -20.56 17.27 -22.77
N GLY A 276 -19.64 17.53 -23.71
CA GLY A 276 -19.57 18.80 -24.44
C GLY A 276 -18.79 19.96 -23.77
N GLY A 277 -17.96 19.67 -22.77
CA GLY A 277 -17.06 20.64 -22.13
C GLY A 277 -15.58 20.42 -22.49
N LEU A 278 -14.84 21.49 -22.79
CA LEU A 278 -13.38 21.45 -22.97
C LEU A 278 -12.69 21.44 -21.60
N THR A 279 -11.81 20.47 -21.33
CA THR A 279 -10.94 20.48 -20.13
C THR A 279 -9.47 20.42 -20.51
N GLN A 280 -8.64 21.18 -19.80
CA GLN A 280 -7.18 21.06 -19.92
C GLN A 280 -6.71 19.80 -19.18
N VAL A 281 -6.00 18.93 -19.89
CA VAL A 281 -5.37 17.74 -19.32
C VAL A 281 -4.06 18.16 -18.66
N ASN A 282 -3.84 17.69 -17.42
CA ASN A 282 -2.59 17.96 -16.72
C ASN A 282 -1.40 17.35 -17.50
N PRO A 283 -0.24 18.03 -17.53
CA PRO A 283 0.96 17.48 -18.15
C PRO A 283 1.36 16.12 -17.55
N PRO A 284 2.13 15.30 -18.29
CA PRO A 284 2.64 14.03 -17.77
C PRO A 284 3.45 14.21 -16.48
N SER A 285 3.47 13.19 -15.61
CA SER A 285 4.19 13.24 -14.34
C SER A 285 5.68 13.59 -14.49
N GLY A 286 6.33 13.09 -15.53
CA GLY A 286 7.74 13.41 -15.83
C GLY A 286 7.99 14.88 -16.18
N PHE A 287 7.00 15.59 -16.74
CA PHE A 287 7.11 17.03 -17.01
C PHE A 287 7.26 17.81 -15.70
N HIS A 288 6.38 17.57 -14.72
CA HIS A 288 6.42 18.23 -13.42
C HIS A 288 7.73 17.96 -12.69
N LEU A 289 8.26 16.73 -12.78
CA LEU A 289 9.56 16.36 -12.23
C LEU A 289 10.72 17.08 -12.93
N MET A 290 10.69 17.18 -14.26
CA MET A 290 11.72 17.89 -15.00
C MET A 290 11.72 19.39 -14.68
N VAL A 291 10.55 20.02 -14.50
CA VAL A 291 10.44 21.40 -14.03
C VAL A 291 11.01 21.53 -12.62
N ALA A 292 10.65 20.64 -11.69
CA ALA A 292 11.14 20.67 -10.33
C ALA A 292 12.67 20.50 -10.27
N LEU A 293 13.25 19.57 -11.02
CA LEU A 293 14.69 19.29 -11.02
C LEU A 293 15.53 20.40 -11.69
N ASN A 294 14.96 21.17 -12.63
CA ASN A 294 15.66 22.26 -13.32
C ASN A 294 15.43 23.64 -12.71
N SER A 295 14.63 23.70 -11.65
CA SER A 295 14.35 24.90 -10.84
C SER A 295 15.05 24.81 -9.49
N LYS A 296 15.19 25.94 -8.78
CA LYS A 296 15.65 25.99 -7.38
C LYS A 296 14.60 25.46 -6.39
N SER A 297 14.07 24.26 -6.66
CA SER A 297 13.02 23.61 -5.86
C SER A 297 13.58 22.91 -4.63
N GLU A 298 12.71 22.63 -3.65
CA GLU A 298 13.07 21.80 -2.50
C GLU A 298 13.41 20.36 -2.90
N LEU A 299 12.87 19.86 -4.01
CA LEU A 299 13.15 18.51 -4.50
C LEU A 299 14.63 18.32 -4.80
N ILE A 300 15.24 19.21 -5.59
CA ILE A 300 16.66 19.08 -5.96
C ILE A 300 17.57 19.30 -4.74
N ARG A 301 17.19 20.21 -3.82
CA ARG A 301 17.91 20.40 -2.55
C ARG A 301 17.91 19.13 -1.72
N LEU A 302 16.77 18.46 -1.64
CA LEU A 302 16.63 17.22 -0.88
C LEU A 302 17.40 16.04 -1.51
N VAL A 303 17.38 15.93 -2.84
CA VAL A 303 18.18 14.92 -3.56
C VAL A 303 19.68 15.13 -3.30
N LEU A 304 20.15 16.38 -3.36
CA LEU A 304 21.55 16.70 -3.05
C LEU A 304 21.89 16.48 -1.58
N TYR A 305 20.94 16.71 -0.68
CA TYR A 305 21.08 16.40 0.74
C TYR A 305 21.27 14.89 0.97
N ILE A 306 20.48 14.03 0.32
CA ILE A 306 20.62 12.56 0.46
C ILE A 306 22.00 12.09 -0.02
N ILE A 307 22.49 12.64 -1.14
CA ILE A 307 23.84 12.35 -1.65
C ILE A 307 24.90 12.78 -0.64
N HIS A 308 24.77 13.98 -0.07
CA HIS A 308 25.72 14.48 0.92
C HIS A 308 25.76 13.65 2.20
N GLU A 309 24.60 13.30 2.76
CA GLU A 309 24.47 12.43 3.93
C GLU A 309 25.00 11.02 3.63
N GLY A 310 24.71 10.49 2.44
CA GLY A 310 25.25 9.23 1.93
C GLY A 310 26.77 9.20 1.97
N CYS A 311 27.42 10.20 1.36
CA CYS A 311 28.87 10.35 1.39
C CYS A 311 29.43 10.34 2.82
N GLN A 312 28.84 11.12 3.73
CA GLN A 312 29.34 11.22 5.12
C GLN A 312 29.20 9.90 5.88
N LEU A 313 28.04 9.26 5.79
CA LEU A 313 27.76 8.03 6.53
C LEU A 313 28.54 6.84 5.95
N LEU A 314 28.70 6.77 4.63
CA LEU A 314 29.51 5.73 3.97
C LEU A 314 31.01 5.93 4.22
N ASP A 315 31.50 7.18 4.28
CA ASP A 315 32.90 7.50 4.64
C ASP A 315 33.21 7.17 6.11
N SER A 316 32.20 7.06 6.99
CA SER A 316 32.39 6.76 8.42
C SER A 316 32.81 5.30 8.71
N TYR A 317 32.69 4.39 7.72
CA TYR A 317 32.94 2.94 7.83
C TYR A 317 32.27 2.22 9.02
N SER A 318 31.29 2.86 9.67
CA SER A 318 30.59 2.29 10.82
C SER A 318 29.38 1.44 10.37
N PRO A 319 29.12 0.28 10.99
CA PRO A 319 27.89 -0.46 10.74
C PRO A 319 26.73 0.28 11.42
N PHE A 320 25.77 0.76 10.63
CA PHE A 320 24.53 1.37 11.13
C PHE A 320 23.30 0.66 10.54
N PRO A 321 22.18 0.62 11.27
CA PRO A 321 20.95 0.00 10.77
C PRO A 321 20.48 0.68 9.48
N ALA A 322 20.12 -0.12 8.46
CA ALA A 322 19.67 0.30 7.13
C ALA A 322 20.72 0.88 6.17
N LYS A 323 21.99 0.47 6.30
CA LYS A 323 23.05 0.77 5.33
C LYS A 323 22.68 0.42 3.88
N GLU A 324 22.13 -0.78 3.64
CA GLU A 324 21.74 -1.23 2.30
C GLU A 324 20.68 -0.31 1.66
N MET A 325 19.72 0.15 2.46
CA MET A 325 18.67 1.04 1.99
C MET A 325 19.21 2.43 1.66
N LEU A 326 20.18 2.94 2.43
CA LEU A 326 20.86 4.19 2.13
C LEU A 326 21.70 4.09 0.84
N GLU A 327 22.41 2.98 0.64
CA GLU A 327 23.15 2.71 -0.59
C GLU A 327 22.22 2.66 -1.82
N SER A 328 21.04 2.04 -1.68
CA SER A 328 20.01 2.06 -2.73
C SER A 328 19.49 3.47 -2.99
N CYS A 329 19.18 4.25 -1.94
CA CYS A 329 18.69 5.63 -2.08
C CYS A 329 19.70 6.52 -2.80
N THR A 330 20.97 6.48 -2.39
CA THR A 330 22.04 7.27 -3.00
C THR A 330 22.25 6.89 -4.47
N LEU A 331 22.22 5.59 -4.80
CA LEU A 331 22.26 5.13 -6.18
C LEU A 331 21.06 5.65 -7.00
N LEU A 332 19.84 5.58 -6.47
CA LEU A 332 18.64 6.10 -7.13
C LEU A 332 18.71 7.62 -7.34
N CYS A 333 19.24 8.38 -6.38
CA CYS A 333 19.49 9.81 -6.54
C CYS A 333 20.46 10.09 -7.70
N LEU A 334 21.55 9.32 -7.81
CA LEU A 334 22.51 9.45 -8.92
C LEU A 334 21.86 9.11 -10.27
N GLN A 335 21.05 8.04 -10.33
CA GLN A 335 20.30 7.67 -11.52
C GLN A 335 19.29 8.76 -11.93
N LEU A 336 18.58 9.34 -10.95
CA LEU A 336 17.65 10.45 -11.18
C LEU A 336 18.35 11.65 -11.81
N ILE A 337 19.48 12.07 -11.23
CA ILE A 337 20.29 13.17 -11.77
C ILE A 337 20.79 12.84 -13.17
N GLN A 338 21.28 11.63 -13.41
CA GLN A 338 21.76 11.21 -14.73
C GLN A 338 20.65 11.28 -15.79
N LYS A 339 19.48 10.69 -15.50
CA LYS A 339 18.34 10.70 -16.42
C LYS A 339 17.86 12.12 -16.70
N ALA A 340 17.74 12.94 -15.67
CA ALA A 340 17.38 14.35 -15.82
C ALA A 340 18.39 15.13 -16.65
N LEU A 341 19.71 14.94 -16.44
CA LEU A 341 20.77 15.58 -17.22
C LEU A 341 20.80 15.14 -18.69
N ASN A 342 20.37 13.92 -19.00
CA ASN A 342 20.28 13.43 -20.37
C ASN A 342 19.05 14.04 -21.08
N LEU A 343 17.92 14.15 -20.39
CA LEU A 343 16.68 14.75 -20.92
C LEU A 343 16.74 16.28 -20.98
N GLN A 344 17.56 16.92 -20.14
CA GLN A 344 17.60 18.38 -19.98
C GLN A 344 17.76 19.16 -21.29
N GLN A 345 18.67 18.74 -22.19
CA GLN A 345 18.91 19.48 -23.43
C GLN A 345 17.66 19.52 -24.32
N ARG A 346 17.03 18.37 -24.55
CA ARG A 346 15.80 18.26 -25.35
C ARG A 346 14.63 18.99 -24.69
N PHE A 347 14.53 18.91 -23.36
CA PHE A 347 13.48 19.60 -22.61
C PHE A 347 13.60 21.13 -22.74
N LEU A 348 14.80 21.69 -22.53
CA LEU A 348 15.04 23.13 -22.63
C LEU A 348 14.88 23.66 -24.06
N SER A 349 15.27 22.90 -25.09
CA SER A 349 15.05 23.31 -26.48
C SER A 349 13.56 23.38 -26.81
N LEU A 350 12.77 22.40 -26.33
CA LEU A 350 11.32 22.39 -26.55
C LEU A 350 10.62 23.51 -25.78
N LEU A 351 11.02 23.74 -24.52
CA LEU A 351 10.55 24.85 -23.70
C LEU A 351 10.73 26.21 -24.40
N SER A 352 11.94 26.43 -24.94
CA SER A 352 12.26 27.65 -25.68
C SER A 352 11.44 27.78 -26.97
N SER A 353 11.19 26.66 -27.66
CA SER A 353 10.39 26.66 -28.89
C SER A 353 8.89 26.85 -28.64
N ALA A 354 8.39 26.39 -27.49
CA ALA A 354 6.99 26.52 -27.10
C ALA A 354 6.63 27.93 -26.58
N GLY A 355 7.64 28.76 -26.30
CA GLY A 355 7.42 30.13 -25.80
C GLY A 355 6.79 30.17 -24.39
N SER A 356 6.92 29.11 -23.60
CA SER A 356 6.35 29.05 -22.26
C SER A 356 7.09 29.99 -21.30
N ASN A 357 6.39 30.62 -20.36
CA ASN A 357 6.94 31.56 -19.37
C ASN A 357 7.72 30.90 -18.21
N LEU A 358 8.03 29.61 -18.30
CA LEU A 358 8.71 28.86 -17.24
C LEU A 358 10.21 29.23 -17.18
N LEU A 359 10.62 29.87 -16.10
CA LEU A 359 12.01 30.24 -15.85
C LEU A 359 12.79 29.07 -15.22
N LEU A 360 13.61 28.40 -16.02
CA LEU A 360 14.45 27.29 -15.56
C LEU A 360 15.93 27.70 -15.49
N THR A 361 16.56 27.44 -14.35
CA THR A 361 18.01 27.67 -14.14
C THR A 361 18.87 26.61 -14.82
N GLY A 362 18.32 25.40 -14.99
CA GLY A 362 19.00 24.24 -15.56
C GLY A 362 19.82 23.44 -14.53
N LEU A 363 19.60 22.13 -14.50
CA LEU A 363 20.21 21.22 -13.53
C LEU A 363 21.75 21.30 -13.52
N SER A 364 22.38 21.41 -14.69
CA SER A 364 23.84 21.59 -14.82
C SER A 364 24.42 22.81 -14.10
N LYS A 365 23.64 23.90 -13.94
CA LYS A 365 24.05 25.06 -13.14
C LYS A 365 23.78 24.84 -11.66
N LEU A 366 22.65 24.21 -11.33
CA LEU A 366 22.27 23.89 -9.94
C LEU A 366 23.25 22.91 -9.26
N LEU A 367 23.81 21.96 -10.00
CA LEU A 367 24.84 21.04 -9.48
C LEU A 367 26.16 21.73 -9.13
N LEU A 368 26.42 22.90 -9.72
CA LEU A 368 27.60 23.73 -9.45
C LEU A 368 27.33 24.82 -8.42
N ASP A 369 26.09 24.91 -7.93
CA ASP A 369 25.70 25.87 -6.91
C ASP A 369 26.27 25.44 -5.54
N VAL A 370 26.35 26.40 -4.63
CA VAL A 370 26.89 26.19 -3.28
C VAL A 370 25.95 25.28 -2.50
N ASN A 371 26.50 24.25 -1.85
CA ASN A 371 25.70 23.38 -0.98
C ASN A 371 25.24 24.19 0.25
N PRO A 372 23.94 24.30 0.54
CA PRO A 372 23.44 25.04 1.70
C PRO A 372 23.97 24.54 3.04
N ARG A 373 24.39 23.27 3.14
CA ARG A 373 24.85 22.64 4.39
C ARG A 373 26.35 22.73 4.60
N SER A 374 27.17 22.54 3.56
CA SER A 374 28.63 22.68 3.69
C SER A 374 29.12 24.12 3.47
N GLY A 375 28.29 24.99 2.88
CA GLY A 375 28.70 26.34 2.50
C GLY A 375 29.73 26.38 1.37
N GLN A 376 29.99 25.23 0.72
CA GLN A 376 30.99 25.04 -0.33
C GLN A 376 30.35 24.36 -1.55
N PRO A 377 30.88 24.55 -2.78
CA PRO A 377 30.37 23.89 -4.00
C PRO A 377 30.80 22.41 -4.10
N ASP A 378 30.49 21.61 -3.07
CA ASP A 378 30.98 20.22 -2.94
C ASP A 378 30.07 19.17 -3.59
N ASN A 379 28.93 19.58 -4.14
CA ASN A 379 27.94 18.65 -4.69
C ASN A 379 28.57 17.72 -5.75
N LEU A 380 29.40 18.27 -6.64
CA LEU A 380 30.10 17.49 -7.66
C LEU A 380 31.18 16.57 -7.07
N LEU A 381 31.83 16.99 -5.98
CA LEU A 381 32.83 16.18 -5.29
C LEU A 381 32.18 14.98 -4.62
N ASN A 382 31.05 15.19 -3.94
CA ASN A 382 30.27 14.14 -3.29
C ASN A 382 29.77 13.11 -4.33
N ILE A 383 29.18 13.58 -5.44
CA ILE A 383 28.79 12.71 -6.56
C ILE A 383 29.99 11.90 -7.08
N THR A 384 31.16 12.52 -7.22
CA THR A 384 32.36 11.82 -7.71
C THR A 384 32.87 10.77 -6.72
N LYS A 385 32.76 11.02 -5.42
CA LYS A 385 33.11 10.05 -4.36
C LYS A 385 32.17 8.86 -4.38
N ASP A 386 30.86 9.09 -4.42
CA ASP A 386 29.86 8.02 -4.46
C ASP A 386 30.03 7.16 -5.71
N LEU A 387 30.27 7.78 -6.87
CA LEU A 387 30.55 7.02 -8.11
C LEU A 387 31.77 6.10 -7.97
N ARG A 388 32.81 6.52 -7.25
CA ARG A 388 33.98 5.67 -6.97
C ARG A 388 33.66 4.56 -5.98
N TYR A 389 32.86 4.85 -4.96
CA TYR A 389 32.42 3.87 -3.97
C TYR A 389 31.61 2.76 -4.67
N PHE A 390 30.59 3.12 -5.44
CA PHE A 390 29.76 2.16 -6.17
C PHE A 390 30.52 1.41 -7.29
N ALA A 391 31.51 2.04 -7.91
CA ALA A 391 32.38 1.36 -8.87
C ALA A 391 33.24 0.26 -8.20
N LYS A 392 33.67 0.46 -6.95
CA LYS A 392 34.40 -0.56 -6.17
C LYS A 392 33.51 -1.71 -5.71
N LEU A 393 32.21 -1.46 -5.50
CA LEU A 393 31.24 -2.48 -5.09
C LEU A 393 30.80 -3.43 -6.21
N GLY A 394 31.27 -3.24 -7.45
CA GLY A 394 30.96 -4.15 -8.57
C GLY A 394 29.57 -3.95 -9.20
N ASN A 395 28.83 -2.90 -8.84
CA ASN A 395 27.53 -2.62 -9.44
C ASN A 395 27.70 -2.14 -10.89
N SER A 396 27.34 -3.01 -11.83
CA SER A 396 27.38 -2.81 -13.28
C SER A 396 26.43 -1.73 -13.78
N ASN A 397 26.76 -0.46 -13.52
CA ASN A 397 26.23 0.70 -14.23
C ASN A 397 27.35 1.37 -15.04
N VAL A 398 27.90 0.61 -16.00
CA VAL A 398 28.95 1.03 -16.95
C VAL A 398 28.55 2.28 -17.76
N HIS A 399 27.27 2.65 -17.78
CA HIS A 399 26.75 3.84 -18.45
C HIS A 399 26.97 5.18 -17.71
N LEU A 400 27.32 5.17 -16.42
CA LEU A 400 27.56 6.40 -15.63
C LEU A 400 28.87 7.10 -16.01
N GLN A 401 29.88 6.35 -16.47
CA GLN A 401 31.19 6.90 -16.83
C GLN A 401 31.16 7.72 -18.13
N THR A 402 30.45 7.26 -19.16
CA THR A 402 30.49 7.87 -20.50
C THR A 402 29.83 9.26 -20.57
N SER A 403 28.66 9.45 -19.94
CA SER A 403 27.95 10.75 -20.00
C SER A 403 28.66 11.86 -19.21
N PHE A 404 29.28 11.53 -18.06
CA PHE A 404 30.05 12.50 -17.27
C PHE A 404 31.43 12.79 -17.87
N GLU A 405 32.15 11.79 -18.42
CA GLU A 405 33.43 11.99 -19.12
C GLU A 405 33.27 12.81 -20.42
N GLU A 406 32.23 12.59 -21.22
CA GLU A 406 31.97 13.35 -22.45
C GLU A 406 31.63 14.81 -22.17
N LYS A 407 30.80 15.07 -21.13
CA LYS A 407 30.49 16.45 -20.69
C LYS A 407 31.69 17.13 -20.04
N LYS A 408 32.55 16.38 -19.33
CA LYS A 408 33.82 16.89 -18.79
C LYS A 408 34.79 17.25 -19.91
N LYS A 409 34.94 16.43 -20.97
CA LYS A 409 35.76 16.76 -22.15
C LYS A 409 35.26 18.01 -22.89
N LYS A 410 33.95 18.15 -23.11
CA LYS A 410 33.36 19.34 -23.77
C LYS A 410 33.51 20.62 -22.94
N LYS A 411 33.40 20.55 -21.60
CA LYS A 411 33.51 21.72 -20.71
C LYS A 411 34.97 22.08 -20.38
N TYR A 412 35.87 21.10 -20.27
CA TYR A 412 37.32 21.35 -20.11
C TYR A 412 37.95 21.99 -21.35
N LEU A 413 37.44 21.72 -22.56
CA LEU A 413 37.91 22.38 -23.78
C LEU A 413 37.42 23.84 -23.91
N LEU A 414 36.27 24.16 -23.32
CA LEU A 414 35.70 25.51 -23.36
C LEU A 414 36.29 26.43 -22.26
N ASN A 415 36.46 25.91 -21.04
CA ASN A 415 37.01 26.68 -19.90
C ASN A 415 38.53 26.93 -20.01
N ARG A 416 39.25 26.23 -20.91
CA ARG A 416 40.70 26.42 -21.08
C ARG A 416 41.10 27.73 -21.73
N LYS A 417 40.14 28.50 -22.29
CA LYS A 417 40.41 29.85 -22.80
C LYS A 417 40.30 30.95 -21.74
N GLU A 418 39.69 30.69 -20.59
CA GLU A 418 39.41 31.76 -19.60
C GLU A 418 40.16 31.62 -18.26
N GLU A 419 40.61 30.42 -17.86
CA GLU A 419 41.20 30.22 -16.51
C GLU A 419 42.73 30.00 -16.48
N CYS A 420 43.47 30.32 -17.55
CA CYS A 420 44.90 30.02 -17.67
C CYS A 420 45.86 30.99 -16.92
N SER A 421 45.45 31.62 -15.81
CA SER A 421 46.33 32.59 -15.13
C SER A 421 46.59 32.37 -13.63
N ILE A 422 45.85 31.52 -12.92
CA ILE A 422 45.99 31.47 -11.46
C ILE A 422 45.98 30.03 -10.95
N LYS A 423 47.12 29.61 -10.36
CA LYS A 423 47.39 28.38 -9.57
C LYS A 423 47.88 27.13 -10.34
N LYS A 424 49.04 27.26 -11.00
CA LYS A 424 50.05 26.18 -11.10
C LYS A 424 50.67 25.98 -9.71
N CYS A 425 50.33 24.92 -8.97
CA CYS A 425 51.31 24.30 -8.07
C CYS A 425 50.95 22.90 -7.52
N THR A 426 49.67 22.51 -7.46
CA THR A 426 49.30 21.30 -6.69
C THR A 426 48.88 20.08 -7.53
N CYS A 427 48.66 20.26 -8.83
CA CYS A 427 48.12 19.19 -9.70
C CYS A 427 49.19 18.27 -10.34
N THR A 428 50.46 18.69 -10.34
CA THR A 428 51.54 17.98 -11.06
C THR A 428 52.05 16.73 -10.33
N LYS A 429 51.76 16.58 -9.03
CA LYS A 429 52.07 15.36 -8.26
C LYS A 429 50.98 14.29 -8.37
N MET A 430 49.73 14.67 -8.57
CA MET A 430 48.59 13.72 -8.65
C MET A 430 48.49 13.02 -10.03
N MET A 431 48.95 13.69 -11.10
CA MET A 431 48.96 13.15 -12.47
C MET A 431 50.08 12.13 -12.73
N LYS A 432 51.20 12.16 -11.99
CA LYS A 432 52.29 11.19 -12.16
C LYS A 432 52.02 9.83 -11.50
N SER A 433 51.20 9.78 -10.45
CA SER A 433 50.83 8.52 -9.80
C SER A 433 49.71 7.76 -10.52
N PHE A 434 48.98 8.43 -11.44
CA PHE A 434 47.87 7.83 -12.20
C PHE A 434 48.30 7.28 -13.58
N GLN A 435 49.49 7.64 -14.07
CA GLN A 435 50.06 7.12 -15.33
C GLN A 435 50.84 5.80 -15.16
N THR A 436 51.13 5.36 -13.93
CA THR A 436 51.80 4.08 -13.64
C THR A 436 50.85 2.90 -13.36
N LEU A 437 49.53 3.10 -13.46
CA LEU A 437 48.52 2.06 -13.14
C LEU A 437 47.67 1.63 -14.35
N THR A 438 47.98 2.12 -15.55
CA THR A 438 47.22 1.80 -16.79
C THR A 438 48.11 1.30 -17.93
N GLN A 439 49.36 0.97 -17.65
CA GLN A 439 50.22 0.21 -18.53
C GLN A 439 50.76 -0.98 -17.75
N ASP A 440 50.01 -2.08 -17.70
CA ASP A 440 50.58 -3.39 -18.02
C ASP A 440 49.51 -4.50 -18.12
N HIS A 441 49.58 -5.20 -19.26
CA HIS A 441 49.25 -6.61 -19.45
C HIS A 441 47.77 -7.06 -19.53
N TRP A 442 47.15 -6.80 -20.69
CA TRP A 442 46.28 -7.79 -21.34
C TRP A 442 47.10 -8.60 -22.34
N LYS A 443 47.77 -9.67 -21.90
CA LYS A 443 48.32 -10.72 -22.78
C LYS A 443 48.37 -12.07 -22.05
N THR A 444 47.50 -12.97 -22.50
CA THR A 444 47.75 -14.41 -22.77
C THR A 444 48.29 -15.35 -21.67
N ASN A 445 47.60 -16.49 -21.56
CA ASN A 445 48.05 -17.84 -21.15
C ASN A 445 47.78 -18.28 -19.71
N TYR A 446 46.69 -19.04 -19.54
CA TYR A 446 46.67 -20.24 -18.71
C TYR A 446 46.21 -21.40 -19.59
N PHE A 447 47.14 -22.30 -19.95
CA PHE A 447 46.96 -23.75 -20.11
C PHE A 447 48.28 -24.36 -20.61
N LEU A 448 48.63 -25.53 -20.06
CA LEU A 448 49.80 -26.41 -20.31
C LEU A 448 51.06 -26.10 -19.48
N ASP A 449 51.72 -27.06 -18.86
CA ASP A 449 51.34 -28.32 -18.22
C ASP A 449 52.57 -28.72 -17.40
N LEU A 450 52.37 -29.37 -16.26
CA LEU A 450 53.41 -30.23 -15.71
C LEU A 450 53.29 -31.56 -16.47
N ARG A 451 54.11 -31.66 -17.53
CA ARG A 451 54.38 -32.77 -18.46
C ARG A 451 53.48 -32.93 -19.67
#